data_AF-A0A5S4TNR8-F1
#
_entry.id   AF-A0A5S4TNR8-F1
#
_cell.length_a   1.000
_cell.length_b   1.000
_cell.length_c   1.000
_cell.angle_alpha   90.00
_cell.angle_beta   90.00
_cell.angle_gamma   90.00
#
_symmetry.space_group_name_H-M   'P 1'
#
loop_
_entity.id
_entity.type
_entity.pdbx_description
1 polymer ?
#
loop_
_entity_poly.entity_id
_entity_poly.type
_entity_poly.pdbx_seq_one_letter_code
_entity_poly.pdbx_strand_id
1 'polypeptide(L)'
;MSVSTKQLVQTYGYELVFYDDRGADKKAFANHECKVIGIGSYLEEKEKKKAIYHELGHRDHTLTQYELNRELCELQADRCMIHHLLKEELSHWDNIEDFNYVHFMEKYELTSLADESMVIEEFYNLAKII
;
A
#
# COMPACT_ATOMS: atom_id res chain seq x y z
N MET A 1 11.07 14.14 -8.74
CA MET A 1 11.42 14.38 -7.32
C MET A 1 10.59 13.43 -6.48
N SER A 2 11.19 12.62 -5.60
CA SER A 2 10.42 11.75 -4.72
C SER A 2 9.65 12.61 -3.71
N VAL A 3 8.33 12.44 -3.69
CA VAL A 3 7.48 13.05 -2.64
C VAL A 3 7.84 12.36 -1.33
N SER A 4 8.12 13.14 -0.28
CA SER A 4 8.41 12.56 1.03
C SER A 4 7.21 11.78 1.55
N THR A 5 7.44 10.71 2.31
CA THR A 5 6.39 9.90 2.96
C THR A 5 5.34 10.75 3.69
N LYS A 6 5.80 11.83 4.34
CA LYS A 6 4.93 12.77 5.05
C LYS A 6 3.99 13.54 4.10
N GLN A 7 4.52 14.03 2.98
CA GLN A 7 3.70 14.72 1.98
C GLN A 7 2.69 13.77 1.34
N LEU A 8 3.08 12.53 1.07
CA LEU A 8 2.18 11.50 0.56
C LEU A 8 0.98 11.29 1.49
N VAL A 9 1.22 11.03 2.78
CA VAL A 9 0.15 10.80 3.76
C VAL A 9 -0.77 12.02 3.90
N GLN A 10 -0.21 13.22 3.81
CA GLN A 10 -0.97 14.47 3.82
C GLN A 10 -1.91 14.62 2.61
N THR A 11 -1.58 14.09 1.43
CA THR A 11 -2.50 14.15 0.27
C THR A 11 -3.78 13.36 0.50
N TYR A 12 -3.76 12.39 1.41
CA TYR A 12 -4.93 11.60 1.83
C TYR A 12 -5.64 12.19 3.06
N GLY A 13 -5.18 13.33 3.57
CA GLY A 13 -5.75 14.00 4.74
C GLY A 13 -5.39 13.36 6.07
N TYR A 14 -4.26 12.63 6.14
CA TYR A 14 -3.75 12.04 7.36
C TYR A 14 -2.49 12.76 7.86
N GLU A 15 -2.26 12.69 9.16
CA GLU A 15 -0.97 12.99 9.77
C GLU A 15 -0.12 11.72 9.88
N LEU A 16 1.19 11.85 9.63
CA LEU A 16 2.15 10.76 9.77
C LEU A 16 2.94 10.92 11.06
N VAL A 17 2.92 9.89 11.91
CA VAL A 17 3.75 9.80 13.11
C VAL A 17 4.72 8.63 13.00
N PHE A 18 5.95 8.85 13.45
CA PHE A 18 6.95 7.79 13.54
C PHE A 18 7.06 7.31 14.98
N TYR A 19 7.17 6.00 15.17
CA TYR A 19 7.38 5.40 16.48
C TYR A 19 8.54 4.41 16.48
N ASP A 20 9.07 4.13 17.66
CA ASP A 20 10.08 3.08 17.85
C ASP A 20 9.38 1.72 17.76
N ASP A 21 9.55 1.04 16.62
CA ASP A 21 8.92 -0.25 16.35
C ASP A 21 9.80 -1.45 16.76
N ARG A 22 10.90 -1.22 17.48
CA ARG A 22 11.74 -2.29 18.02
C ARG A 22 10.99 -2.99 19.15
N GLY A 23 10.55 -4.22 18.88
CA GLY A 23 9.74 -5.01 19.83
C GLY A 23 8.24 -4.76 19.76
N ALA A 24 7.77 -3.96 18.79
CA ALA A 24 6.33 -3.83 18.51
C ALA A 24 5.83 -4.98 17.63
N ASP A 25 4.63 -5.48 17.91
CA ASP A 25 3.98 -6.53 17.11
C ASP A 25 3.57 -6.04 15.72
N LYS A 26 3.28 -4.74 15.59
CA LYS A 26 2.91 -4.10 14.33
C LYS A 26 3.95 -3.08 13.92
N LYS A 27 4.21 -3.03 12.61
CA LYS A 27 5.12 -2.08 11.97
C LYS A 27 4.43 -0.81 11.45
N ALA A 28 3.11 -0.86 11.36
CA ALA A 28 2.24 0.26 11.03
C ALA A 28 0.87 0.12 11.71
N PHE A 29 0.16 1.23 11.79
CA PHE A 29 -1.26 1.27 12.15
C PHE A 29 -1.91 2.55 11.64
N ALA A 30 -3.21 2.52 11.38
CA ALA A 30 -4.02 3.72 11.21
C ALA A 30 -5.08 3.88 12.29
N ASN A 31 -5.31 5.13 12.68
CA ASN A 31 -6.55 5.56 13.32
C ASN A 31 -7.29 6.48 12.34
N HIS A 32 -8.29 5.90 11.66
CA HIS A 32 -9.06 6.61 10.63
C HIS A 32 -10.00 7.69 11.17
N GLU A 33 -10.41 7.59 12.44
CA GLU A 33 -11.21 8.61 13.13
C GLU A 33 -10.36 9.85 13.44
N CYS A 34 -9.15 9.63 13.98
CA CYS A 34 -8.20 10.70 14.29
C CYS A 34 -7.41 11.18 13.07
N LYS A 35 -7.54 10.53 11.91
CA LYS A 35 -6.75 10.79 10.70
C LYS A 35 -5.24 10.74 10.94
N VAL A 36 -4.77 9.71 11.66
CA VAL A 36 -3.34 9.49 11.94
C VAL A 36 -2.91 8.13 11.40
N ILE A 37 -1.76 8.09 10.73
CA ILE A 37 -1.04 6.85 10.38
C ILE A 37 0.27 6.82 11.17
N GLY A 38 0.50 5.76 11.92
CA GLY A 38 1.73 5.47 12.62
C GLY A 38 2.60 4.50 11.82
N ILE A 39 3.89 4.81 11.66
CA ILE A 39 4.85 3.99 10.94
C ILE A 39 6.12 3.78 11.77
N GLY A 40 6.65 2.56 11.75
CA GLY A 40 7.93 2.23 12.37
C GLY A 40 9.08 3.07 11.81
N SER A 41 9.88 3.64 12.70
CA SER A 41 11.00 4.51 12.33
C SER A 41 12.09 3.76 11.55
N TYR A 42 12.27 2.48 11.85
CA TYR A 42 13.36 1.64 11.34
C TYR A 42 13.05 0.91 10.04
N LEU A 43 11.85 1.09 9.48
CA LEU A 43 11.48 0.52 8.18
C LEU A 43 12.22 1.24 7.03
N GLU A 44 12.56 0.48 6.00
CA GLU A 44 13.06 1.04 4.72
C GLU A 44 11.93 1.81 4.01
N GLU A 45 12.28 2.74 3.14
CA GLU A 45 11.29 3.61 2.48
C GLU A 45 10.23 2.82 1.68
N LYS A 46 10.64 1.72 1.04
CA LYS A 46 9.73 0.82 0.32
C LYS A 46 8.70 0.18 1.26
N GLU A 47 9.13 -0.23 2.45
CA GLU A 47 8.28 -0.89 3.45
C GLU A 47 7.32 0.12 4.09
N LYS A 48 7.81 1.34 4.34
CA LYS A 48 6.96 2.46 4.80
C LYS A 48 5.84 2.74 3.82
N LYS A 49 6.13 2.81 2.53
CA LYS A 49 5.12 3.03 1.48
C LYS A 49 4.10 1.88 1.41
N LYS A 50 4.57 0.63 1.39
CA LYS A 50 3.69 -0.56 1.43
C LYS A 50 2.70 -0.45 2.59
N ALA A 51 3.24 -0.25 3.79
CA ALA A 51 2.44 -0.20 5.00
C ALA A 51 1.45 0.97 4.99
N ILE A 52 1.86 2.17 4.55
CA ILE A 52 0.94 3.32 4.45
C ILE A 52 -0.22 3.04 3.51
N TYR A 53 0.04 2.50 2.32
CA TYR A 53 -1.03 2.25 1.37
C TYR A 53 -1.95 1.11 1.83
N HIS A 54 -1.41 0.11 2.51
CA HIS A 54 -2.19 -0.94 3.18
C HIS A 54 -3.16 -0.35 4.21
N GLU A 55 -2.64 0.45 5.14
CA GLU A 55 -3.44 1.11 6.16
C GLU A 55 -4.51 2.03 5.53
N LEU A 56 -4.18 2.76 4.46
CA LEU A 56 -5.16 3.56 3.71
C LEU A 56 -6.28 2.71 3.09
N GLY A 57 -5.99 1.46 2.71
CA GLY A 57 -6.97 0.49 2.24
C GLY A 57 -8.00 0.07 3.29
N HIS A 58 -7.68 0.21 4.59
CA HIS A 58 -8.62 -0.05 5.67
C HIS A 58 -9.59 1.11 5.97
N ARG A 59 -9.42 2.27 5.33
CA ARG A 59 -10.15 3.51 5.70
C ARG A 59 -11.67 3.39 5.68
N ASP A 60 -12.20 2.54 4.79
CA ASP A 60 -13.64 2.36 4.54
C ASP A 60 -14.18 1.07 5.19
N HIS A 61 -13.31 0.31 5.90
CA HIS A 61 -13.71 -0.88 6.65
C HIS A 61 -14.23 -0.49 8.04
N THR A 62 -15.40 -1.02 8.39
CA THR A 62 -15.93 -0.96 9.76
C THR A 62 -15.35 -2.08 10.62
N LEU A 63 -15.34 -1.88 11.93
CA LEU A 63 -14.93 -2.92 12.89
C LEU A 63 -15.74 -4.22 12.69
N THR A 64 -17.05 -4.11 12.48
CA THR A 64 -17.92 -5.27 12.24
C THR A 64 -17.56 -6.02 10.96
N GLN A 65 -17.24 -5.32 9.86
CA GLN A 65 -16.77 -5.99 8.64
C GLN A 65 -15.46 -6.74 8.88
N TYR A 66 -14.54 -6.13 9.61
CA TYR A 66 -13.25 -6.72 9.93
C TYR A 66 -13.39 -7.95 10.84
N GLU A 67 -14.27 -7.90 11.84
CA GLU A 67 -14.56 -9.03 12.74
C GLU A 67 -15.22 -10.20 12.01
N LEU A 68 -16.13 -9.90 11.08
CA LEU A 68 -16.87 -10.93 10.33
C LEU A 68 -16.09 -11.52 9.16
N ASN A 69 -15.23 -10.72 8.51
CA ASN A 69 -14.52 -11.15 7.31
C ASN A 69 -13.13 -10.50 7.20
N ARG A 70 -12.26 -10.84 8.16
CA ARG A 70 -10.90 -10.31 8.26
C ARG A 70 -10.09 -10.50 6.97
N GLU A 71 -10.11 -11.71 6.43
CA GLU A 71 -9.31 -12.06 5.23
C GLU A 71 -9.70 -11.22 4.02
N LEU A 72 -11.00 -10.97 3.81
CA LEU A 72 -11.45 -10.07 2.75
C LEU A 72 -10.96 -8.64 2.95
N CYS A 73 -11.01 -8.15 4.20
CA CYS A 73 -10.55 -6.79 4.52
C CYS A 73 -9.05 -6.64 4.26
N GLU A 74 -8.23 -7.63 4.64
CA GLU A 74 -6.79 -7.64 4.33
C GLU A 74 -6.53 -7.69 2.82
N LEU A 75 -7.24 -8.54 2.07
CA LEU A 75 -7.10 -8.60 0.61
C LEU A 75 -7.50 -7.28 -0.08
N GLN A 76 -8.50 -6.58 0.44
CA GLN A 76 -8.90 -5.27 -0.06
C GLN A 76 -7.84 -4.19 0.25
N ALA A 77 -7.22 -4.27 1.42
CA ALA A 77 -6.11 -3.40 1.80
C ALA A 77 -4.85 -3.69 0.96
N ASP A 78 -4.50 -4.95 0.75
CA ASP A 78 -3.40 -5.39 -0.13
C ASP A 78 -3.63 -4.92 -1.57
N ARG A 79 -4.86 -5.04 -2.10
CA ARG A 79 -5.19 -4.52 -3.43
C ARG A 79 -5.01 -3.01 -3.51
N CYS A 80 -5.46 -2.27 -2.48
CA CYS A 80 -5.25 -0.83 -2.40
C CYS A 80 -3.76 -0.47 -2.38
N MET A 81 -2.95 -1.24 -1.63
CA MET A 81 -1.50 -1.11 -1.61
C MET A 81 -0.90 -1.32 -3.01
N ILE A 82 -1.21 -2.44 -3.65
CA ILE A 82 -0.71 -2.79 -4.98
C ILE A 82 -1.09 -1.74 -6.03
N HIS A 83 -2.35 -1.28 -6.03
CA HIS A 83 -2.83 -0.24 -6.93
C HIS A 83 -1.96 1.01 -6.87
N HIS A 84 -1.69 1.52 -5.67
CA HIS A 84 -0.92 2.75 -5.50
C HIS A 84 0.56 2.57 -5.84
N LEU A 85 1.16 1.43 -5.47
CA LEU A 85 2.54 1.10 -5.84
C LEU A 85 2.70 0.99 -7.36
N LEU A 86 1.77 0.32 -8.05
CA LEU A 86 1.76 0.24 -9.52
C LEU A 86 1.60 1.62 -10.14
N LYS A 87 0.63 2.42 -9.66
CA LYS A 87 0.39 3.76 -10.17
C LYS A 87 1.64 4.66 -10.06
N GLU A 88 2.35 4.58 -8.93
CA GLU A 88 3.64 5.26 -8.79
C GLU A 88 4.69 4.70 -9.76
N GLU A 89 4.87 3.39 -9.80
CA GLU A 89 5.88 2.74 -10.65
C GLU A 89 5.66 3.13 -12.11
N LEU A 90 4.44 2.95 -12.63
CA LEU A 90 4.05 3.24 -14.00
C LEU A 90 4.22 4.72 -14.37
N SER A 91 4.18 5.65 -13.40
CA SER A 91 4.46 7.06 -13.66
C SER A 91 5.91 7.34 -14.07
N HIS A 92 6.81 6.38 -13.88
CA HIS A 92 8.21 6.46 -14.26
C HIS A 92 8.52 5.82 -15.62
N TRP A 93 7.53 5.17 -16.27
CA TRP A 93 7.72 4.50 -17.56
C TRP A 93 7.23 5.38 -18.71
N ASP A 94 8.09 5.60 -19.69
CA ASP A 94 7.71 6.28 -20.95
C ASP A 94 6.94 5.33 -21.89
N ASN A 95 7.28 4.04 -21.86
CA ASN A 95 6.60 2.98 -22.60
C ASN A 95 6.12 1.89 -21.63
N ILE A 96 4.80 1.71 -21.54
CA ILE A 96 4.18 0.74 -20.64
C ILE A 96 4.42 -0.71 -21.08
N GLU A 97 4.74 -0.94 -22.36
CA GLU A 97 5.01 -2.29 -22.88
C GLU A 97 6.30 -2.89 -22.32
N ASP A 98 7.23 -2.06 -21.83
CA ASP A 98 8.48 -2.50 -21.22
C ASP A 98 8.31 -2.85 -19.72
N PHE A 99 7.13 -2.59 -19.15
CA PHE A 99 6.83 -2.92 -17.76
C PHE A 99 6.82 -4.44 -17.55
N ASN A 100 7.58 -4.91 -16.57
CA ASN A 100 7.64 -6.32 -16.17
C ASN A 100 7.08 -6.48 -14.76
N TYR A 101 5.90 -7.09 -14.64
CA TYR A 101 5.23 -7.27 -13.36
C TYR A 101 5.99 -8.22 -12.41
N VAL A 102 6.81 -9.15 -12.93
CA VAL A 102 7.64 -10.04 -12.10
C VAL A 102 8.70 -9.23 -11.37
N HIS A 103 9.42 -8.34 -12.06
CA HIS A 103 10.38 -7.44 -11.42
C HIS A 103 9.72 -6.50 -10.42
N PHE A 104 8.49 -6.04 -10.70
CA PHE A 104 7.71 -5.25 -9.76
C PHE A 104 7.39 -6.06 -8.48
N MET A 105 6.93 -7.30 -8.63
CA MET A 105 6.63 -8.18 -7.49
C MET A 105 7.88 -8.48 -6.65
N GLU A 106 9.02 -8.76 -7.30
CA GLU A 106 10.31 -8.96 -6.63
C GLU A 106 10.75 -7.72 -5.83
N LYS A 107 10.65 -6.53 -6.43
CA LYS A 107 11.01 -5.25 -5.79
C LYS A 107 10.24 -5.01 -4.49
N TYR A 108 8.95 -5.32 -4.49
CA TYR A 108 8.04 -5.10 -3.36
C TYR A 108 7.80 -6.35 -2.51
N GLU A 109 8.50 -7.46 -2.76
CA GLU A 109 8.39 -8.72 -2.01
C GLU A 109 6.93 -9.22 -1.95
N LEU A 110 6.24 -9.16 -3.09
CA LEU A 110 4.89 -9.69 -3.29
C LEU A 110 5.01 -11.14 -3.74
N THR A 111 4.54 -12.10 -2.93
CA THR A 111 4.92 -13.52 -3.09
C THR A 111 3.75 -14.49 -3.16
N SER A 112 2.52 -14.03 -2.90
CA SER A 112 1.34 -14.89 -2.93
C SER A 112 0.68 -14.91 -4.31
N LEU A 113 -0.11 -15.95 -4.57
CA LEU A 113 -0.96 -16.02 -5.78
C LEU A 113 -2.00 -14.89 -5.81
N ALA A 114 -2.47 -14.44 -4.64
CA ALA A 114 -3.37 -13.31 -4.54
C ALA A 114 -2.68 -12.03 -5.00
N ASP A 115 -1.42 -11.80 -4.57
CA ASP A 115 -0.63 -10.65 -5.01
C ASP A 115 -0.46 -10.66 -6.53
N GLU A 116 -0.08 -11.79 -7.11
CA GLU A 116 0.10 -11.92 -8.57
C GLU A 116 -1.18 -11.55 -9.34
N SER A 117 -2.33 -12.12 -8.93
CA SER A 117 -3.62 -11.82 -9.55
C SER A 117 -3.96 -10.33 -9.41
N MET A 118 -3.77 -9.74 -8.23
CA MET A 118 -4.04 -8.32 -7.98
C MET A 118 -3.11 -7.41 -8.78
N VAL A 119 -1.82 -7.73 -8.90
CA VAL A 119 -0.86 -6.96 -9.70
C VAL A 119 -1.26 -6.95 -11.16
N ILE A 120 -1.60 -8.10 -11.73
CA ILE A 120 -2.00 -8.23 -13.13
C ILE A 120 -3.29 -7.44 -13.38
N GLU A 121 -4.31 -7.62 -12.55
CA GLU A 121 -5.59 -6.91 -12.68
C GLU A 121 -5.43 -5.39 -12.55
N GLU A 122 -4.74 -4.91 -11.51
CA GLU A 122 -4.53 -3.49 -11.30
C GLU A 122 -3.65 -2.85 -12.39
N PHE A 123 -2.67 -3.57 -12.93
CA PHE A 123 -1.88 -3.12 -14.07
C PHE A 123 -2.78 -2.84 -15.28
N TYR A 124 -3.64 -3.78 -15.66
CA TYR A 124 -4.54 -3.60 -16.80
C TYR A 124 -5.56 -2.46 -16.57
N ASN A 125 -6.09 -2.33 -15.34
CA ASN A 125 -6.97 -1.23 -14.97
C ASN A 125 -6.27 0.14 -15.12
N LEU A 126 -5.04 0.26 -14.65
CA LEU A 126 -4.26 1.50 -14.69
C LEU A 126 -3.77 1.85 -16.11
N ALA A 127 -3.38 0.83 -16.89
CA ALA A 127 -2.98 0.98 -18.28
C ALA A 127 -4.18 1.29 -19.21
N LYS A 128 -5.42 1.26 -18.70
CA LYS A 128 -6.67 1.43 -19.45
C LYS A 128 -6.80 0.44 -20.61
N ILE A 129 -6.30 -0.78 -20.39
CA ILE A 129 -6.40 -1.88 -21.36
C ILE A 129 -7.75 -2.60 -21.21
N ILE A 130 -8.45 -2.37 -20.09
CA ILE A 130 -9.79 -2.90 -19.74
C ILE A 130 -10.66 -1.77 -19.21
#